data_AF-A0A8I2YZM7-F1
#
_entry.id   AF-A0A8I2YZM7-F1
#
_cell.length_a   1.000
_cell.length_b   1.000
_cell.length_c   1.000
_cell.angle_alpha   90.00
_cell.angle_beta   90.00
_cell.angle_gamma   90.00
#
_symmetry.space_group_name_H-M   'P 1'
#
loop_
_entity.id
_entity.type
_entity.pdbx_description
1 polymer ?
#
loop_
_entity_poly.entity_id
_entity_poly.type
_entity_poly.pdbx_seq_one_letter_code
_entity_poly.pdbx_strand_id
1 'polypeptide(L)'
;MDGLGFDDASKKEIQAALVQGQRQAQAHSQLLAFTSMCWDKLKHFFSDSSFTSHPFNRCITGTPGSRFARGEEACIANCIERFVDSSEYLLGMVQRQQQLQQTQKS
;
A
#
# COMPACT_ATOMS: atom_id res chain seq x y z
N MET A 1 17.02 14.17 38.60
CA MET A 1 16.90 13.76 37.19
C MET A 1 16.60 12.28 37.21
N ASP A 2 15.34 11.95 37.46
CA ASP A 2 14.88 10.58 37.63
C ASP A 2 14.86 9.89 36.27
N GLY A 3 15.87 9.02 36.09
CA GLY A 3 15.96 8.14 34.95
C GLY A 3 14.78 7.19 34.98
N LEU A 4 13.93 7.28 33.95
CA LEU A 4 12.95 6.27 33.64
C LEU A 4 13.71 4.99 33.25
N GLY A 5 14.07 4.22 34.28
CA GLY A 5 14.67 2.90 34.17
C GLY A 5 13.63 1.92 33.67
N PHE A 6 13.25 2.05 32.40
CA PHE A 6 12.56 0.98 31.71
C PHE A 6 13.48 -0.25 31.78
N ASP A 7 13.04 -1.28 32.48
CA ASP A 7 13.66 -2.59 32.49
C ASP A 7 13.71 -3.14 31.06
N ASP A 8 14.64 -4.05 30.79
CA ASP A 8 14.87 -4.59 29.44
C ASP A 8 13.61 -5.26 28.85
N ALA A 9 12.74 -5.81 29.71
CA ALA A 9 11.45 -6.36 29.29
C ALA A 9 10.48 -5.24 28.84
N SER A 10 10.31 -4.18 29.64
CA SER A 10 9.49 -3.02 29.29
C SER A 10 9.94 -2.33 27.99
N LYS A 11 11.25 -2.17 27.78
CA LYS A 11 11.77 -1.58 26.52
C LYS A 11 11.39 -2.41 25.30
N LYS A 12 11.43 -3.74 25.44
CA LYS A 12 11.09 -4.68 24.37
C LYS A 12 9.60 -4.66 24.05
N GLU A 13 8.76 -4.58 25.08
CA GLU A 13 7.30 -4.44 24.91
C GLU A 13 6.92 -3.11 24.27
N ILE A 14 7.54 -2.01 24.69
CA ILE A 14 7.30 -0.69 24.10
C ILE A 14 7.75 -0.65 22.64
N GLN A 15 8.91 -1.22 22.31
CA GLN A 15 9.35 -1.36 20.92
C GLN A 15 8.39 -2.22 20.09
N ALA A 16 7.93 -3.35 20.63
CA ALA A 16 6.97 -4.21 19.95
C ALA A 16 5.63 -3.50 19.71
N ALA A 17 5.11 -2.79 20.73
CA ALA A 17 3.89 -2.02 20.64
C ALA A 17 4.00 -0.86 19.65
N LEU A 18 5.13 -0.15 19.63
CA LEU A 18 5.40 0.93 18.67
C LEU A 18 5.49 0.40 17.23
N VAL A 19 6.22 -0.70 17.01
CA VAL A 19 6.33 -1.35 15.70
C VAL A 19 4.95 -1.83 15.24
N GLN A 20 4.13 -2.37 16.14
CA GLN A 20 2.76 -2.79 15.82
C GLN A 20 1.87 -1.59 15.44
N GLY A 21 1.95 -0.48 16.17
CA GLY A 21 1.25 0.76 15.81
C GLY A 21 1.72 1.32 14.46
N GLN A 22 3.03 1.29 14.20
CA GLN A 22 3.61 1.78 12.95
C GLN A 22 3.27 0.89 11.75
N ARG A 23 3.20 -0.44 11.93
CA ARG A 23 2.69 -1.38 10.91
C ARG A 23 1.24 -1.07 10.54
N GLN A 24 0.40 -0.73 11.52
CA GLN A 24 -0.99 -0.38 11.27
C GLN A 24 -1.12 0.95 10.51
N ALA A 25 -0.31 1.96 10.85
CA ALA A 25 -0.24 3.21 10.11
C ALA A 25 0.27 3.03 8.66
N GLN A 26 1.22 2.12 8.45
CA GLN A 26 1.70 1.76 7.10
C GLN A 26 0.64 1.00 6.29
N ALA A 27 -0.18 0.18 6.92
CA ALA A 27 -1.31 -0.47 6.23
C ALA A 27 -2.34 0.57 5.74
N HIS A 28 -2.58 1.64 6.51
CA HIS A 28 -3.46 2.72 6.11
C HIS A 28 -2.95 3.47 4.86
N SER A 29 -1.65 3.66 4.70
CA SER A 29 -1.11 4.31 3.48
C SER A 29 -1.22 3.41 2.25
N GLN A 30 -1.05 2.09 2.42
CA GLN A 30 -1.25 1.11 1.34
C GLN A 30 -2.71 1.07 0.90
N LEU A 31 -3.66 1.12 1.84
CA LEU A 31 -5.09 1.16 1.52
C LEU A 31 -5.47 2.42 0.73
N LEU A 32 -4.91 3.57 1.08
CA LEU A 32 -5.13 4.82 0.33
C LEU A 32 -4.55 4.73 -1.10
N ALA A 33 -3.37 4.14 -1.27
CA ALA A 33 -2.74 3.97 -2.58
C ALA A 33 -3.51 2.97 -3.47
N PHE A 34 -3.98 1.87 -2.88
CA PHE A 34 -4.87 0.92 -3.55
C PHE A 34 -6.18 1.61 -3.96
N THR A 35 -6.77 2.39 -3.03
CA THR A 35 -8.03 3.08 -3.28
C THR A 35 -7.87 4.12 -4.38
N SER A 36 -6.79 4.90 -4.44
CA SER A 36 -6.60 5.81 -5.58
C SER A 36 -6.44 5.04 -6.89
N MET A 37 -5.58 4.02 -6.95
CA MET A 37 -5.28 3.32 -8.20
C MET A 37 -6.42 2.50 -8.79
N CYS A 38 -7.15 1.76 -7.95
CA CYS A 38 -8.23 0.87 -8.41
C CYS A 38 -9.59 1.59 -8.49
N TRP A 39 -9.70 2.76 -7.85
CA TRP A 39 -10.91 3.58 -7.86
C TRP A 39 -10.82 4.81 -8.75
N ASP A 40 -9.66 5.12 -9.34
CA ASP A 40 -9.45 6.34 -10.12
C ASP A 40 -10.31 6.36 -11.41
N LYS A 41 -11.52 6.89 -11.26
CA LYS A 41 -11.76 8.31 -11.51
C LYS A 41 -12.94 8.83 -10.68
N LEU A 42 -12.65 9.67 -9.69
CA LEU A 42 -13.55 10.76 -9.33
C LEU A 42 -12.86 12.09 -9.65
N LYS A 43 -13.26 12.63 -10.81
CA LYS A 43 -13.03 14.01 -11.27
C LYS A 43 -11.59 14.37 -11.68
N HIS A 44 -11.19 13.92 -12.87
CA HIS A 44 -10.55 14.85 -13.81
C HIS A 44 -11.52 15.10 -14.97
N PHE A 45 -12.36 16.10 -14.74
CA PHE A 45 -13.04 16.91 -15.73
C PHE A 45 -11.98 17.80 -16.36
N PHE A 46 -11.33 17.38 -17.44
CA PHE A 46 -10.81 18.29 -18.46
C PHE A 46 -10.51 17.48 -19.73
N SER A 47 -11.02 18.02 -20.82
CA SER A 47 -10.95 17.53 -22.19
C SER A 47 -9.50 17.43 -22.67
N ASP A 48 -8.87 16.26 -22.59
CA ASP A 48 -7.89 15.89 -23.60
C ASP A 48 -7.91 14.37 -23.83
N SER A 49 -8.27 14.01 -25.05
CA SER A 49 -8.50 12.67 -25.56
C SER A 49 -7.25 12.00 -26.11
N SER A 50 -6.05 12.56 -25.91
CA SER A 50 -4.95 12.25 -26.83
C SER A 50 -3.71 11.58 -26.23
N PHE A 51 -3.66 11.28 -24.91
CA PHE A 51 -2.49 10.58 -24.34
C PHE A 51 -2.73 9.79 -23.05
N THR A 52 -3.89 9.16 -22.86
CA THR A 52 -4.12 8.23 -21.72
C THR A 52 -4.61 6.86 -22.18
N SER A 53 -3.84 6.22 -23.04
CA SER A 53 -3.82 4.76 -23.13
C SER A 53 -2.80 4.28 -22.09
N HIS A 54 -3.12 4.05 -20.83
CA HIS A 54 -3.97 2.98 -20.33
C HIS A 54 -4.01 3.10 -18.80
N PRO A 55 -5.15 2.88 -18.12
CA PRO A 55 -5.12 2.29 -16.80
C PRO A 55 -5.79 0.92 -16.89
N PHE A 56 -4.99 -0.14 -16.85
CA PHE A 56 -5.48 -1.52 -16.67
C PHE A 56 -6.32 -1.70 -15.39
N ASN A 57 -6.30 -0.68 -14.51
CA ASN A 57 -6.87 -0.70 -13.17
C ASN A 57 -8.12 0.19 -13.00
N ARG A 58 -8.73 0.71 -14.08
CA ARG A 58 -10.02 1.43 -13.92
C ARG A 58 -11.14 0.42 -13.71
N CYS A 59 -11.54 0.23 -12.46
CA CYS A 59 -12.61 -0.70 -12.11
C CYS A 59 -13.97 -0.04 -11.92
N ILE A 60 -14.03 1.25 -11.58
CA ILE A 60 -15.29 1.99 -11.45
C ILE A 60 -15.54 2.79 -12.72
N THR A 61 -16.62 2.46 -13.43
CA THR A 61 -16.99 3.13 -14.70
C THR A 61 -18.35 3.81 -14.66
N GLY A 62 -19.19 3.49 -13.66
CA GLY A 62 -20.52 4.05 -13.48
C GLY A 62 -20.66 5.03 -12.31
N THR A 63 -21.88 5.56 -12.12
CA THR A 63 -22.24 6.32 -10.91
C THR A 63 -22.15 5.39 -9.70
N PRO A 64 -21.42 5.77 -8.63
CA PRO A 64 -21.35 4.98 -7.41
C PRO A 64 -22.75 4.75 -6.85
N GLY A 65 -23.22 3.50 -6.91
CA GLY A 65 -24.45 3.05 -6.27
C GLY A 65 -24.19 2.43 -4.89
N SER A 66 -25.22 1.87 -4.26
CA SER A 66 -25.06 1.14 -2.99
C SER A 66 -24.31 -0.20 -3.12
N ARG A 67 -24.05 -0.66 -4.35
CA ARG A 67 -23.36 -1.92 -4.67
C ARG A 67 -22.60 -1.79 -6.00
N PHE A 68 -21.51 -2.55 -6.14
CA PHE A 68 -20.78 -2.69 -7.39
C PHE A 68 -21.58 -3.49 -8.41
N ALA A 69 -21.45 -3.15 -9.70
CA ALA A 69 -21.85 -4.07 -10.75
C ALA A 69 -20.93 -5.31 -10.73
N ARG A 70 -21.42 -6.46 -11.22
CA ARG A 70 -20.65 -7.73 -11.22
C ARG A 70 -19.28 -7.60 -11.89
N GLY A 71 -19.16 -6.76 -12.93
CA GLY A 71 -17.88 -6.50 -13.60
C GLY A 71 -16.93 -5.63 -12.78
N GLU A 72 -17.46 -4.71 -11.96
CA GLU A 72 -16.66 -3.81 -11.11
C GLU A 72 -16.09 -4.58 -9.90
N GLU A 73 -16.87 -5.46 -9.29
CA GLU A 73 -16.43 -6.32 -8.18
C GLU A 73 -15.27 -7.24 -8.59
N ALA A 74 -15.41 -7.93 -9.73
CA ALA A 74 -14.37 -8.79 -10.27
C ALA A 74 -13.10 -7.99 -10.65
N CYS A 75 -13.26 -6.80 -11.22
CA CYS A 75 -12.13 -5.93 -11.53
C CYS A 75 -11.38 -5.50 -10.26
N ILE A 76 -12.09 -5.04 -9.23
CA ILE A 76 -11.49 -4.58 -7.98
C ILE A 76 -10.71 -5.72 -7.33
N ALA A 77 -11.28 -6.93 -7.28
CA ALA A 77 -10.59 -8.10 -6.72
C ALA A 77 -9.25 -8.38 -7.43
N ASN A 78 -9.24 -8.39 -8.77
CA ASN A 78 -8.03 -8.58 -9.56
C ASN A 78 -7.04 -7.40 -9.41
N CYS A 79 -7.54 -6.17 -9.27
CA CYS A 79 -6.72 -4.98 -9.10
C CYS A 79 -5.97 -4.99 -7.75
N ILE A 80 -6.65 -5.37 -6.66
CA ILE A 80 -6.05 -5.54 -5.32
C ILE A 80 -4.95 -6.60 -5.39
N GLU A 81 -5.27 -7.78 -5.91
CA GLU A 81 -4.36 -8.93 -5.95
C GLU A 81 -3.06 -8.57 -6.69
N ARG A 82 -3.18 -7.97 -7.89
CA ARG A 82 -2.04 -7.51 -8.68
C ARG A 82 -1.19 -6.45 -7.97
N PHE A 83 -1.82 -5.55 -7.21
CA PHE A 83 -1.11 -4.50 -6.48
C PHE A 83 -0.31 -5.07 -5.32
N VAL A 84 -0.93 -5.93 -4.50
CA VAL A 84 -0.27 -6.58 -3.36
C VAL A 84 0.89 -7.44 -3.85
N ASP A 85 0.67 -8.30 -4.86
CA ASP A 85 1.71 -9.14 -5.47
C ASP A 85 2.93 -8.31 -5.93
N SER A 86 2.66 -7.21 -6.62
CA SER A 86 3.72 -6.33 -7.15
C SER A 86 4.47 -5.63 -6.02
N SER A 87 3.75 -5.17 -4.99
CA SER A 87 4.35 -4.49 -3.84
C SER A 87 5.28 -5.40 -3.04
N GLU A 88 4.88 -6.64 -2.79
CA GLU A 88 5.70 -7.63 -2.08
C GLU A 88 6.93 -8.02 -2.90
N TYR A 89 6.76 -8.22 -4.20
CA TYR A 89 7.86 -8.52 -5.11
C TYR A 89 8.92 -7.42 -5.13
N LEU A 90 8.50 -6.15 -5.25
CA LEU A 90 9.40 -5.00 -5.22
C LEU A 90 10.13 -4.89 -3.88
N LEU A 91 9.43 -5.10 -2.76
CA LEU A 91 10.07 -5.14 -1.44
C LEU A 91 11.10 -6.28 -1.33
N GLY A 92 10.80 -7.46 -1.87
CA GLY A 92 11.74 -8.59 -1.93
C GLY A 92 12.98 -8.32 -2.79
N MET A 93 12.87 -7.48 -3.83
CA MET A 93 14.03 -6.99 -4.58
C MET A 93 14.90 -6.05 -3.75
N VAL A 94 14.29 -5.09 -3.06
CA VAL A 94 15.01 -4.13 -2.19
C VAL A 94 15.74 -4.85 -1.06
N GLN A 95 15.09 -5.83 -0.42
CA GLN A 95 15.72 -6.62 0.65
C GLN A 95 16.97 -7.37 0.18
N ARG A 96 16.90 -7.99 -1.01
CA ARG A 96 18.07 -8.66 -1.61
C ARG A 96 19.22 -7.68 -1.89
N GLN A 97 18.92 -6.48 -2.39
CA GLN A 97 19.93 -5.44 -2.59
C GLN A 97 20.55 -4.97 -1.26
N GLN A 98 19.74 -4.84 -0.20
CA GLN A 98 20.25 -4.46 1.13
C GLN A 98 21.19 -5.52 1.73
N GLN A 99 20.90 -6.81 1.56
CA GLN A 99 21.79 -7.89 2.02
C GLN A 99 23.17 -7.82 1.36
N LEU A 100 23.22 -7.59 0.03
CA LEU A 100 24.48 -7.43 -0.71
C LEU A 100 25.26 -6.18 -0.27
N GLN A 101 24.56 -5.10 0.09
CA GLN A 101 25.19 -3.88 0.63
C GLN A 101 25.74 -4.08 2.06
N GLN A 102 25.12 -4.94 2.87
CA GLN A 102 25.62 -5.26 4.22
C GLN A 102 26.89 -6.12 4.17
N THR A 103 27.00 -7.06 3.22
CA THR A 103 28.21 -7.86 3.02
C THR A 103 29.41 -7.04 2.52
N GLN A 104 29.19 -5.89 1.89
CA GLN A 104 30.25 -4.98 1.43
C GLN A 104 30.77 -4.03 2.51
N LYS A 105 30.16 -4.03 3.70
CA LYS A 105 30.53 -3.16 4.84
C LYS A 105 31.29 -3.90 5.95
N SER A 106 31.57 -5.20 5.74
CA SER A 106 32.45 -6.03 6.57
C SER A 106 33.81 -6.18 5.91
#